data_AF-A0A354GZT7-F1
#
_entry.id   AF-A0A354GZT7-F1
#
_cell.length_a   1.000
_cell.length_b   1.000
_cell.length_c   1.000
_cell.angle_alpha   90.00
_cell.angle_beta   90.00
_cell.angle_gamma   90.00
#
_symmetry.space_group_name_H-M   'P 1'
#
loop_
_entity.id
_entity.type
_entity.pdbx_description
1 polymer ?
#
loop_
_entity_poly.entity_id
_entity_poly.type
_entity_poly.pdbx_seq_one_letter_code
_entity_poly.pdbx_strand_id
1 'polypeptide(L)'
;MKLSFWVFVQFLDQKETGEVRLALMRANTGRRTFFRPVTVRHSDTVQATVFCIRMVDCVFPERGVTFLELWYDNAWVVDQRLELT
;
A
#
# COMPACT_ATOMS: atom_id res chain seq x y z
N MET A 1 5.54 13.47 12.78
CA MET A 1 4.69 12.53 13.53
C MET A 1 5.05 11.09 13.16
N LYS A 2 4.94 10.15 14.10
CA LYS A 2 5.20 8.73 13.86
C LYS A 2 3.88 7.97 13.94
N LEU A 3 3.51 7.25 12.88
CA LEU A 3 2.27 6.47 12.83
C LEU A 3 2.54 5.02 12.43
N SER A 4 1.69 4.13 12.94
CA SER A 4 1.62 2.73 12.53
C SER A 4 0.19 2.41 12.20
N PHE A 5 -0.05 1.70 11.09
CA PHE A 5 -1.38 1.37 10.62
C PHE A 5 -1.37 0.07 9.80
N TRP A 6 -2.56 -0.46 9.57
CA TRP A 6 -2.78 -1.67 8.79
C TRP A 6 -3.50 -1.33 7.49
N VAL A 7 -3.14 -2.02 6.43
CA VAL A 7 -3.76 -1.92 5.11
C VAL A 7 -4.24 -3.31 4.73
N PHE A 8 -5.53 -3.44 4.47
CA PHE A 8 -6.14 -4.69 4.04
C PHE A 8 -6.51 -4.55 2.56
N VAL A 9 -6.07 -5.49 1.75
CA VAL A 9 -6.40 -5.52 0.32
C VAL A 9 -6.81 -6.92 -0.07
N GLN A 10 -7.89 -7.02 -0.83
CA GLN A 10 -8.38 -8.28 -1.37
C GLN A 10 -8.11 -8.28 -2.88
N PHE A 11 -7.35 -9.27 -3.35
CA PHE A 11 -7.07 -9.45 -4.77
C PHE A 11 -7.67 -10.75 -5.27
N LEU A 12 -8.41 -10.66 -6.37
CA LEU A 12 -8.77 -11.81 -7.19
C LEU A 12 -7.86 -11.78 -8.42
N ASP A 13 -6.94 -12.73 -8.49
CA ASP A 13 -6.03 -12.90 -9.62
C ASP A 13 -5.88 -14.40 -9.90
N GLN A 14 -5.74 -14.75 -11.18
CA GLN A 14 -5.56 -16.14 -11.62
C GLN A 14 -4.09 -16.58 -11.60
N LYS A 15 -3.19 -15.72 -11.13
CA LYS A 15 -1.77 -16.00 -10.99
C LYS A 15 -1.45 -16.56 -9.61
N GLU A 16 -0.44 -17.42 -9.54
CA GLU A 16 0.05 -17.96 -8.27
C GLU A 16 0.78 -16.91 -7.41
N THR A 17 1.36 -15.89 -8.05
CA THR A 17 2.15 -14.85 -7.39
C THR A 17 1.92 -13.49 -8.03
N GLY A 18 2.10 -12.44 -7.24
CA GLY A 18 2.19 -11.06 -7.71
C GLY A 18 3.18 -10.25 -6.88
N GLU A 19 3.48 -9.04 -7.31
CA GLU A 19 4.31 -8.09 -6.59
C GLU A 19 3.46 -6.95 -6.04
N VAL A 20 3.50 -6.76 -4.72
CA VAL A 20 2.90 -5.62 -4.04
C VAL A 20 3.98 -4.60 -3.71
N ARG A 21 3.70 -3.32 -3.98
CA ARG A 21 4.55 -2.22 -3.57
C ARG A 21 3.71 -1.08 -2.98
N LEU A 22 4.06 -0.70 -1.76
CA LEU A 22 3.45 0.45 -1.10
C LEU A 22 4.18 1.75 -1.43
N ALA A 23 3.44 2.84 -1.49
CA ALA A 23 3.97 4.18 -1.59
C ALA A 23 3.22 5.14 -0.65
N LEU A 24 3.94 6.16 -0.18
CA LEU A 24 3.36 7.34 0.47
C LEU A 24 3.52 8.52 -0.48
N MET A 25 2.41 9.11 -0.92
CA MET A 25 2.38 10.26 -1.83
C MET A 25 1.97 11.53 -1.08
N ARG A 26 2.83 12.55 -1.07
CA ARG A 26 2.48 13.85 -0.47
C ARG A 26 1.56 14.63 -1.39
N ALA A 27 0.35 14.97 -0.94
CA ALA A 27 -0.66 15.63 -1.77
C ALA A 27 -0.21 16.99 -2.34
N ASN A 28 0.60 17.73 -1.58
CA ASN A 28 1.06 19.07 -1.97
C ASN A 28 2.11 19.08 -3.08
N THR A 29 2.84 17.98 -3.26
CA THR A 29 4.00 17.90 -4.18
C THR A 29 3.89 16.77 -5.19
N GLY A 30 2.96 15.83 -4.98
CA GLY A 30 2.88 14.59 -5.76
C GLY A 30 4.06 13.63 -5.52
N ARG A 31 4.98 13.96 -4.61
CA ARG A 31 6.19 13.16 -4.38
C ARG A 31 5.84 11.85 -3.69
N ARG A 32 6.24 10.74 -4.32
CA ARG A 32 6.08 9.37 -3.81
C ARG A 32 7.34 8.86 -3.13
N THR A 33 7.17 8.29 -1.94
CA THR A 33 8.21 7.50 -1.27
C THR A 33 7.79 6.04 -1.33
N PHE A 34 8.59 5.22 -2.01
CA PHE A 34 8.28 3.81 -2.20
C PHE A 34 8.91 2.94 -1.13
N PHE A 35 8.15 1.95 -0.67
CA PHE A 35 8.63 0.88 0.18
C PHE A 35 9.25 -0.23 -0.69
N ARG A 36 9.93 -1.17 -0.03
CA ARG A 36 10.44 -2.36 -0.71
C ARG A 36 9.27 -3.17 -1.28
N PRO A 37 9.38 -3.67 -2.51
CA PRO A 37 8.38 -4.58 -3.04
C PRO A 37 8.34 -5.87 -2.22
N VAL A 38 7.16 -6.47 -2.14
CA VAL A 38 6.92 -7.74 -1.46
C VAL A 38 6.23 -8.67 -2.45
N THR A 39 6.85 -9.82 -2.72
CA THR A 39 6.20 -10.89 -3.48
C THR A 39 5.13 -11.53 -2.61
N VAL A 40 3.92 -11.56 -3.14
CA VAL A 40 2.78 -12.24 -2.51
C VAL A 40 2.48 -13.53 -3.26
N ARG A 41 2.01 -14.54 -2.54
CA ARG A 41 1.60 -15.82 -3.10
C ARG A 41 0.12 -16.05 -2.81
N HIS A 42 -0.65 -16.32 -3.85
CA HIS A 42 -2.07 -16.63 -3.73
C HIS A 42 -2.22 -18.07 -3.25
N SER A 43 -3.10 -18.28 -2.28
CA SER A 43 -3.36 -19.64 -1.75
C SER A 43 -4.21 -20.48 -2.70
N ASP A 44 -5.06 -19.82 -3.50
CA ASP A 44 -5.93 -20.39 -4.51
C ASP A 44 -6.10 -19.33 -5.61
N THR A 45 -5.84 -19.68 -6.87
CA THR A 45 -5.95 -18.78 -8.03
C THR A 45 -7.39 -18.55 -8.48
N VAL A 46 -8.35 -19.27 -7.88
CA VAL A 46 -9.79 -19.15 -8.17
C VAL A 46 -10.51 -18.34 -7.08
N GLN A 47 -9.86 -18.11 -5.94
CA GLN A 47 -10.41 -17.33 -4.83
C GLN A 47 -9.64 -16.04 -4.62
N ALA A 48 -10.34 -15.05 -4.07
CA ALA A 48 -9.71 -13.81 -3.69
C ALA A 48 -8.80 -14.02 -2.47
N THR A 49 -7.54 -13.61 -2.56
CA THR A 49 -6.58 -13.62 -1.46
C THR A 49 -6.62 -12.27 -0.73
N VAL A 50 -6.71 -12.30 0.60
CA VAL A 50 -6.62 -11.09 1.43
C VAL A 50 -5.19 -10.92 1.93
N PHE A 51 -4.55 -9.81 1.57
CA PHE A 51 -3.28 -9.40 2.14
C PHE A 51 -3.48 -8.34 3.22
N CYS A 52 -2.79 -8.56 4.32
CA CYS A 52 -2.75 -7.64 5.45
C CYS A 52 -1.32 -7.10 5.57
N ILE A 53 -1.15 -5.81 5.34
CA ILE A 53 0.17 -5.16 5.33
C ILE A 53 0.25 -4.23 6.52
N ARG A 54 1.21 -4.51 7.40
CA ARG A 54 1.52 -3.65 8.54
C ARG A 54 2.55 -2.62 8.16
N MET A 55 2.19 -1.35 8.29
CA MET A 55 3.11 -0.24 8.21
C MET A 55 3.48 0.15 9.63
N VAL A 56 4.75 -0.01 9.97
CA VAL A 56 5.28 0.33 11.30
C VAL A 56 6.16 1.56 11.19
N ASP A 57 6.08 2.43 12.19
CA ASP A 57 7.06 3.47 12.44
C ASP A 57 7.24 4.47 11.28
N CYS A 58 6.17 4.72 10.51
CA CYS A 58 6.20 5.67 9.41
C CYS A 58 6.37 7.10 9.93
N VAL A 59 7.43 7.78 9.49
CA VAL A 59 7.75 9.15 9.89
C VAL A 59 7.22 10.12 8.84
N PHE A 60 6.28 10.97 9.25
CA PHE A 60 5.74 12.05 8.44
C PHE A 60 6.33 13.38 8.93
N PRO A 61 7.23 14.01 8.15
CA PRO A 61 7.97 15.18 8.60
C PRO A 61 7.13 16.46 8.62
N GLU A 62 6.05 16.51 7.83
CA GLU A 62 5.16 17.66 7.71
C GLU A 62 3.71 17.23 8.00
N ARG A 63 2.91 18.17 8.51
CA ARG A 63 1.45 18.03 8.59
C ARG A 63 0.83 18.18 7.21
N GLY A 64 -0.42 17.73 7.07
CA GLY A 64 -1.19 17.82 5.84
C GLY A 64 -1.62 16.47 5.30
N VAL A 65 -1.89 16.42 4.00
CA VAL A 65 -2.49 15.26 3.36
C VAL A 65 -1.41 14.39 2.72
N THR A 66 -1.38 13.13 3.11
CA THR A 66 -0.58 12.09 2.44
C THR A 66 -1.53 11.00 1.95
N PHE A 67 -1.28 10.45 0.78
CA PHE A 67 -1.99 9.28 0.30
C PHE A 67 -1.13 8.04 0.51
N LEU A 68 -1.74 7.02 1.08
CA LEU A 68 -1.21 5.68 1.12
C LEU A 68 -1.68 4.98 -0.16
N GLU A 69 -0.74 4.71 -1.04
CA GLU A 69 -1.01 4.07 -2.32
C GLU A 69 -0.45 2.65 -2.33
N LEU A 70 -1.18 1.72 -2.94
CA LEU A 70 -0.72 0.35 -3.15
C LEU A 70 -0.74 0.02 -4.63
N TRP A 71 0.40 -0.47 -5.10
CA TRP A 71 0.61 -0.95 -6.45
C TRP A 71 0.70 -2.48 -6.43
N TYR A 72 0.03 -3.13 -7.39
CA TYR A 72 0.05 -4.57 -7.61
C TYR A 72 0.23 -4.85 -9.10
N ASP A 73 1.27 -5.58 -9.48
CA ASP A 73 1.46 -6.11 -10.84
C ASP A 73 1.16 -5.11 -11.99
N ASN A 74 1.61 -3.86 -11.86
CA ASN A 74 1.42 -2.75 -12.81
C ASN A 74 0.17 -1.88 -12.65
N ALA A 75 -0.65 -2.11 -11.62
CA ALA A 75 -1.84 -1.30 -11.34
C ALA A 75 -1.82 -0.70 -9.94
N TRP A 76 -2.27 0.56 -9.81
CA TRP A 76 -2.63 1.14 -8.52
C TRP A 76 -4.00 0.61 -8.11
N VAL A 77 -4.09 -0.01 -6.94
CA VAL A 77 -5.31 -0.66 -6.46
C VAL A 77 -5.84 -0.11 -5.13
N VAL A 78 -5.01 0.64 -4.42
CA VAL A 78 -5.43 1.39 -3.22
C VAL A 78 -4.92 2.81 -3.36
N ASP A 79 -5.77 3.76 -3.03
CA ASP A 79 -5.43 5.16 -2.83
C ASP A 79 -6.20 5.69 -1.61
N GLN A 80 -5.56 5.64 -0.43
CA GLN A 80 -6.19 6.01 0.83
C GLN A 80 -5.65 7.34 1.33
N ARG A 81 -6.54 8.32 1.46
CA ARG A 81 -6.22 9.63 2.04
C ARG A 81 -5.93 9.49 3.54
N LEU A 82 -4.80 10.02 3.98
CA LEU A 82 -4.40 10.20 5.36
C LEU A 82 -4.23 11.69 5.64
N GLU A 83 -5.03 12.23 6.55
CA GLU A 83 -4.92 13.61 6.99
C GLU A 83 -4.18 13.68 8.32
N LEU A 84 -3.03 14.36 8.33
CA LEU A 84 -2.14 14.49 9.46
C LEU A 84 -2.34 15.87 10.09
N THR A 85 -2.99 15.91 11.25
CA THR A 85 -3.34 17.14 11.99
C THR A 85 -2.25 17.65 12.93
#